data_AF-A0A9E6UL95-F1
#
_entry.id   AF-A0A9E6UL95-F1
#
_cell.length_a   1.000
_cell.length_b   1.000
_cell.length_c   1.000
_cell.angle_alpha   90.00
_cell.angle_beta   90.00
_cell.angle_gamma   90.00
#
_symmetry.space_group_name_H-M   'P 1'
#
loop_
_entity.id
_entity.type
_entity.pdbx_description
1 polymer ?
#
loop_
_entity_poly.entity_id
_entity_poly.type
_entity_poly.pdbx_seq_one_letter_code
_entity_poly.pdbx_strand_id
1 'polypeptide(L)'
;MSSISGKTASSSSWRDDARRSFDARLGSLRDVVRERRWPVVAAVVIVALSGAGVVANVGGAASDRADALEKSVAEREKRVEALDAERKRHEDRLAELQRKLNAKESEIAAGEERVAALETRRAGLERQVAELVGPVAPGATERVSNAEPAEIKAAFADAADMPPDETVEPSTARVDPPLPPRRSERLRASSRATADEFAPADETAAVDDAAPDERMAAGPVRVFIHVRSADPAARERAAAVAAELRRRGVSVAEIRGVRLPVRRDAVRFFYDQDRAAIRALQDAVRRASPSDFAPEVRDFRSYGSPPRRGTIELWLS
;
A
#
# COMPACT_ATOMS: atom_id res chain seq x y z
N MET A 1 -59.03 -56.35 -50.88
CA MET A 1 -57.72 -56.58 -51.54
C MET A 1 -57.05 -55.20 -51.61
N SER A 2 -56.24 -54.86 -50.59
CA SER A 2 -54.76 -54.86 -50.62
C SER A 2 -54.21 -53.64 -51.39
N SER A 3 -53.26 -52.82 -50.94
CA SER A 3 -52.40 -52.77 -49.74
C SER A 3 -51.83 -51.36 -49.54
N ILE A 4 -51.55 -51.02 -48.28
CA ILE A 4 -50.72 -49.91 -47.82
C ILE A 4 -49.26 -50.40 -47.74
N SER A 5 -48.26 -49.66 -48.25
CA SER A 5 -46.89 -49.70 -47.68
C SER A 5 -45.98 -48.63 -48.30
N GLY A 6 -45.22 -47.90 -47.47
CA GLY A 6 -44.07 -47.11 -47.94
C GLY A 6 -43.80 -45.76 -47.25
N LYS A 7 -43.77 -45.67 -45.92
CA LYS A 7 -43.17 -44.52 -45.18
C LYS A 7 -42.52 -45.03 -43.91
N THR A 8 -41.18 -44.97 -43.83
CA THR A 8 -40.36 -44.60 -42.65
C THR A 8 -38.90 -45.00 -42.90
N ALA A 9 -38.05 -44.07 -43.35
CA ALA A 9 -36.59 -44.25 -43.29
C ALA A 9 -35.78 -42.97 -43.02
N SER A 10 -36.40 -41.78 -42.97
CA SER A 10 -35.66 -40.50 -42.87
C SER A 10 -35.72 -39.82 -41.49
N SER A 11 -36.63 -40.23 -40.59
CA SER A 11 -36.81 -39.54 -39.29
C SER A 11 -35.91 -40.03 -38.15
N SER A 12 -35.19 -41.16 -38.28
CA SER A 12 -34.33 -41.67 -37.21
C SER A 12 -32.91 -41.11 -37.26
N SER A 13 -32.34 -40.90 -38.46
CA SER A 13 -30.92 -40.50 -38.57
C SER A 13 -30.63 -39.12 -38.00
N TRP A 14 -31.53 -38.14 -38.14
CA TRP A 14 -31.31 -36.79 -37.61
C TRP A 14 -31.39 -36.73 -36.07
N ARG A 15 -32.17 -37.63 -35.44
CA ARG A 15 -32.28 -37.71 -33.98
C ARG A 15 -31.07 -38.38 -33.35
N ASP A 16 -30.50 -39.37 -34.04
CA ASP A 16 -29.29 -40.04 -33.60
C ASP A 16 -28.06 -39.13 -33.76
N ASP A 17 -28.04 -38.27 -34.77
CA ASP A 17 -26.99 -37.26 -35.00
C ASP A 17 -27.07 -36.10 -34.00
N ALA A 18 -28.29 -35.68 -33.64
CA ALA A 18 -28.52 -34.70 -32.57
C ALA A 18 -28.13 -35.22 -31.18
N ARG A 19 -28.27 -36.53 -30.93
CA ARG A 19 -27.85 -37.15 -29.65
C ARG A 19 -26.34 -37.28 -29.54
N ARG A 20 -25.65 -37.72 -30.61
CA ARG A 20 -24.17 -37.84 -30.60
C ARG A 20 -23.48 -36.49 -30.49
N SER A 21 -24.00 -35.46 -31.16
CA SER A 21 -23.46 -34.09 -31.04
C SER A 21 -23.72 -33.47 -29.67
N PHE A 22 -24.77 -33.89 -28.96
CA PHE A 22 -25.07 -33.47 -27.59
C PHE A 22 -24.19 -34.17 -26.56
N ASP A 23 -23.98 -35.49 -26.69
CA ASP A 23 -23.11 -36.26 -25.79
C ASP A 23 -21.63 -35.86 -25.92
N ALA A 24 -21.16 -35.53 -27.13
CA ALA A 24 -19.81 -34.98 -27.35
C ALA A 24 -19.61 -33.59 -26.70
N ARG A 25 -20.65 -32.75 -26.72
CA ARG A 25 -20.63 -31.42 -26.08
C ARG A 25 -20.70 -31.50 -24.56
N LEU A 26 -21.42 -32.49 -24.00
CA LEU A 26 -21.45 -32.75 -22.57
C LEU A 26 -20.14 -33.36 -22.05
N GLY A 27 -19.48 -34.23 -22.81
CA GLY A 27 -18.14 -34.74 -22.49
C GLY A 27 -17.10 -33.62 -22.38
N SER A 28 -17.08 -32.71 -23.37
CA SER A 28 -16.16 -31.56 -23.39
C SER A 28 -16.37 -30.59 -22.22
N LEU A 29 -17.63 -30.36 -21.81
CA LEU A 29 -17.96 -29.51 -20.65
C LEU A 29 -17.58 -30.18 -19.32
N ARG A 30 -17.60 -31.51 -19.24
CA ARG A 30 -17.25 -32.26 -18.03
C ARG A 30 -15.74 -32.27 -17.77
N ASP A 31 -14.94 -32.27 -18.84
CA ASP A 31 -13.47 -32.18 -18.74
C ASP A 31 -13.01 -30.75 -18.38
N VAL A 32 -13.66 -29.71 -18.91
CA VAL A 32 -13.37 -28.30 -18.56
C VAL A 32 -13.71 -27.98 -17.09
N VAL A 33 -14.74 -28.62 -16.52
CA VAL A 33 -15.15 -28.42 -15.12
C VAL A 33 -14.24 -29.16 -14.13
N ARG A 34 -13.44 -30.14 -14.57
CA ARG A 34 -12.57 -30.93 -13.67
C ARG A 34 -11.22 -30.26 -13.40
N GLU A 35 -10.75 -29.37 -14.27
CA GLU A 35 -9.34 -28.94 -14.27
C GLU A 35 -9.07 -27.52 -13.76
N ARG A 36 -10.09 -26.71 -13.44
CA ARG A 36 -9.86 -25.36 -12.87
C ARG A 36 -10.96 -24.92 -11.90
N ARG A 37 -10.62 -24.93 -10.61
CA ARG A 37 -11.46 -24.55 -9.46
C ARG A 37 -11.79 -23.05 -9.45
N TRP A 38 -12.80 -22.58 -10.19
CA TRP A 38 -13.37 -21.22 -10.05
C TRP A 38 -14.90 -21.27 -9.87
N PRO A 39 -15.45 -20.98 -8.67
CA PRO A 39 -16.84 -21.28 -8.31
C PRO A 39 -17.86 -20.18 -8.68
N VAL A 40 -17.72 -19.47 -9.82
CA VAL A 40 -18.62 -18.32 -10.13
C VAL A 40 -19.38 -18.44 -11.46
N VAL A 41 -19.11 -19.40 -12.34
CA VAL A 41 -19.82 -19.47 -13.65
C VAL A 41 -21.02 -20.43 -13.65
N ALA A 42 -21.26 -21.22 -12.60
CA ALA A 42 -22.32 -22.25 -12.60
C ALA A 42 -23.75 -21.75 -12.30
N ALA A 43 -24.02 -20.45 -12.26
CA ALA A 43 -25.33 -19.94 -11.82
C ALA A 43 -26.27 -19.41 -12.93
N VAL A 44 -25.93 -19.52 -14.22
CA VAL A 44 -26.74 -18.91 -15.30
C VAL A 44 -27.35 -19.91 -16.30
N VAL A 45 -27.09 -21.22 -16.19
CA VAL A 45 -27.57 -22.19 -17.20
C VAL A 45 -28.90 -22.89 -16.84
N ILE A 46 -29.44 -22.73 -15.62
CA ILE A 46 -30.69 -23.40 -15.21
C ILE A 46 -31.89 -22.44 -15.23
N VAL A 47 -32.31 -21.96 -16.41
CA VAL A 47 -33.69 -21.45 -16.65
C VAL A 47 -34.27 -21.89 -18.01
N ALA A 48 -33.56 -22.69 -18.81
CA ALA A 48 -34.03 -23.05 -20.17
C ALA A 48 -34.68 -24.45 -20.30
N LEU A 49 -35.10 -25.11 -19.21
CA LEU A 49 -35.56 -26.52 -19.24
C LEU A 49 -36.94 -26.77 -18.62
N SER A 50 -37.89 -25.85 -18.73
CA SER A 50 -39.29 -26.10 -18.32
C SER A 50 -40.32 -25.41 -19.21
N GLY A 51 -40.28 -25.67 -20.51
CA GLY A 51 -41.22 -25.08 -21.46
C GLY A 51 -41.48 -25.93 -22.71
N ALA A 52 -41.60 -27.25 -22.57
CA ALA A 52 -42.13 -28.08 -23.64
C ALA A 52 -43.66 -27.95 -23.65
N GLY A 53 -44.20 -27.00 -24.43
CA GLY A 53 -45.62 -26.99 -24.76
C GLY A 53 -46.26 -25.60 -24.92
N VAL A 54 -45.90 -24.85 -25.97
CA VAL A 54 -46.85 -23.91 -26.62
C VAL A 54 -46.66 -23.96 -28.14
N VAL A 55 -47.67 -24.55 -28.77
CA VAL A 55 -48.12 -24.52 -30.17
C VAL A 55 -47.54 -23.41 -31.07
N ALA A 56 -46.80 -23.84 -32.11
CA ALA A 56 -46.77 -23.40 -33.52
C ALA A 56 -46.88 -21.91 -33.95
N ASN A 57 -46.81 -20.91 -33.07
CA ASN A 57 -46.77 -19.48 -33.46
C ASN A 57 -45.63 -18.69 -32.79
N VAL A 58 -44.60 -19.39 -32.29
CA VAL A 58 -43.51 -18.86 -31.43
C VAL A 58 -42.15 -18.81 -32.14
N GLY A 59 -42.06 -19.25 -33.41
CA GLY A 59 -40.79 -19.33 -34.15
C GLY A 59 -40.06 -17.99 -34.32
N GLY A 60 -40.80 -16.91 -34.60
CA GLY A 60 -40.22 -15.56 -34.76
C GLY A 60 -39.69 -15.00 -33.44
N ALA A 61 -40.52 -14.97 -32.39
CA ALA A 61 -40.13 -14.41 -31.09
C ALA A 61 -39.01 -15.22 -30.39
N ALA A 62 -38.94 -16.53 -30.63
CA ALA A 62 -37.83 -17.36 -30.15
C ALA A 62 -36.53 -17.08 -30.92
N SER A 63 -36.62 -16.84 -32.23
CA SER A 63 -35.48 -16.43 -33.07
C SER A 63 -34.97 -15.04 -32.67
N ASP A 64 -35.86 -14.05 -32.53
CA ASP A 64 -35.50 -12.68 -32.13
C ASP A 64 -34.79 -12.65 -30.76
N ARG A 65 -35.22 -13.54 -29.84
CA ARG A 65 -34.58 -13.70 -28.54
C ARG A 65 -33.21 -14.35 -28.63
N ALA A 66 -33.02 -15.29 -29.55
CA ALA A 66 -31.71 -15.91 -29.79
C ALA A 66 -30.73 -14.88 -30.35
N ASP A 67 -31.15 -14.07 -31.34
CA ASP A 67 -30.34 -13.01 -31.93
C ASP A 67 -29.98 -11.93 -30.90
N ALA A 68 -30.94 -11.56 -30.04
CA ALA A 68 -30.68 -10.62 -28.94
C ALA A 68 -29.68 -11.15 -27.91
N LEU A 69 -29.74 -12.45 -27.60
CA LEU A 69 -28.78 -13.10 -26.71
C LEU A 69 -27.39 -13.16 -27.33
N GLU A 70 -27.28 -13.54 -28.60
CA GLU A 70 -26.01 -13.56 -29.33
C GLU A 70 -25.34 -12.18 -29.34
N LYS A 71 -26.11 -11.12 -29.61
CA LYS A 71 -25.62 -9.74 -29.52
C LYS A 71 -25.11 -9.38 -28.12
N SER A 72 -25.83 -9.81 -27.08
CA SER A 72 -25.44 -9.56 -25.69
C SER A 72 -24.17 -10.33 -25.28
N VAL A 73 -23.96 -11.53 -25.83
CA VAL A 73 -22.74 -12.32 -25.63
C VAL A 73 -21.57 -11.63 -26.30
N ALA A 74 -21.72 -11.23 -27.57
CA ALA A 74 -20.68 -10.51 -28.30
C ALA A 74 -20.29 -9.17 -27.62
N GLU A 75 -21.26 -8.45 -27.02
CA GLU A 75 -20.97 -7.24 -26.25
C GLU A 75 -20.21 -7.55 -24.95
N ARG A 76 -20.59 -8.62 -24.25
CA ARG A 76 -19.90 -9.06 -23.03
C ARG A 76 -18.48 -9.54 -23.32
N GLU A 77 -18.25 -10.25 -24.42
CA GLU A 77 -16.92 -10.68 -24.86
C GLU A 77 -16.01 -9.47 -25.10
N LYS A 78 -16.48 -8.46 -25.85
CA LYS A 78 -15.75 -7.19 -26.03
C LYS A 78 -15.42 -6.50 -24.71
N ARG A 79 -16.36 -6.53 -23.74
CA ARG A 79 -16.14 -5.95 -22.42
C ARG A 79 -15.09 -6.71 -21.62
N VAL A 80 -15.06 -8.04 -21.72
CA VAL A 80 -14.03 -8.87 -21.07
C VAL A 80 -12.66 -8.58 -21.66
N GLU A 81 -12.54 -8.52 -22.99
CA GLU A 81 -11.28 -8.16 -23.66
C GLU A 81 -10.77 -6.78 -23.24
N ALA A 82 -11.67 -5.79 -23.12
CA ALA A 82 -11.31 -4.46 -22.64
C ALA A 82 -10.81 -4.46 -21.19
N LEU A 83 -11.45 -5.22 -20.29
CA LEU A 83 -11.03 -5.35 -18.90
C LEU A 83 -9.69 -6.09 -18.77
N ASP A 84 -9.44 -7.10 -19.60
CA ASP A 84 -8.16 -7.81 -19.61
C ASP A 84 -7.03 -6.89 -20.09
N ALA A 85 -7.29 -6.05 -21.09
CA ALA A 85 -6.33 -5.04 -21.53
C ALA A 85 -6.04 -3.99 -20.44
N GLU A 86 -7.07 -3.55 -19.70
CA GLU A 86 -6.89 -2.62 -18.57
C GLU A 86 -6.11 -3.26 -17.42
N ARG A 87 -6.43 -4.51 -17.08
CA ARG A 87 -5.71 -5.30 -16.08
C ARG A 87 -4.22 -5.41 -16.44
N LYS A 88 -3.90 -5.72 -17.69
CA LYS A 88 -2.52 -5.79 -18.16
C LYS A 88 -1.77 -4.47 -17.97
N ARG A 89 -2.41 -3.33 -18.29
CA ARG A 89 -1.83 -2.00 -18.05
C ARG A 89 -1.55 -1.74 -16.57
N HIS A 90 -2.43 -2.19 -15.68
CA HIS A 90 -2.20 -2.09 -14.25
C HIS A 90 -1.04 -2.95 -13.77
N GLU A 91 -0.93 -4.18 -14.27
CA GLU A 91 0.20 -5.09 -13.98
C GLU A 91 1.53 -4.48 -14.45
N ASP A 92 1.57 -3.93 -15.67
CA ASP A 92 2.76 -3.25 -16.21
C ASP A 92 3.15 -2.01 -15.35
N ARG A 93 2.16 -1.21 -14.94
CA ARG A 93 2.40 -0.05 -14.07
C ARG A 93 2.92 -0.45 -12.69
N LEU A 94 2.44 -1.56 -12.13
CA LEU A 94 2.95 -2.08 -10.86
C LEU A 94 4.40 -2.56 -11.00
N ALA A 95 4.74 -3.25 -12.09
CA ALA A 95 6.11 -3.67 -12.37
C ALA A 95 7.06 -2.45 -12.52
N GLU A 96 6.61 -1.38 -13.18
CA GLU A 96 7.38 -0.14 -13.30
C GLU A 96 7.59 0.54 -11.93
N LEU A 97 6.55 0.64 -11.11
CA LEU A 97 6.66 1.22 -9.77
C LEU A 97 7.60 0.41 -8.87
N GLN A 98 7.56 -0.92 -8.95
CA GLN A 98 8.48 -1.77 -8.21
C GLN A 98 9.94 -1.52 -8.62
N ARG A 99 10.22 -1.39 -9.92
CA ARG A 99 11.58 -1.07 -10.41
C ARG A 99 12.06 0.29 -9.90
N LYS A 100 11.18 1.30 -9.90
CA LYS A 100 11.50 2.63 -9.36
C LYS A 100 11.77 2.60 -7.86
N LEU A 101 10.99 1.82 -7.11
CA LEU A 101 11.19 1.67 -5.67
C LEU A 101 12.55 1.02 -5.38
N ASN A 102 12.88 -0.09 -6.03
CA ASN A 102 14.17 -0.75 -5.87
C ASN A 102 15.34 0.18 -6.24
N ALA A 103 15.21 0.99 -7.30
CA ALA A 103 16.24 1.96 -7.67
C ALA A 103 16.42 3.05 -6.60
N LYS A 104 15.32 3.55 -6.02
CA LYS A 104 15.38 4.53 -4.92
C LYS A 104 15.94 3.94 -3.63
N GLU A 105 15.65 2.69 -3.34
CA GLU A 105 16.24 1.98 -2.20
C GLU A 105 17.76 1.86 -2.34
N SER A 106 18.26 1.53 -3.54
CA SER A 106 19.70 1.54 -3.82
C SER A 106 20.33 2.93 -3.70
N GLU A 107 19.65 3.98 -4.16
CA GLU A 107 20.12 5.37 -4.00
C GLU A 107 20.23 5.77 -2.52
N ILE A 108 19.25 5.35 -1.69
CA ILE A 108 19.24 5.61 -0.25
C ILE A 108 20.40 4.88 0.42
N ALA A 109 20.59 3.58 0.15
CA ALA A 109 21.69 2.80 0.71
C ALA A 109 23.07 3.40 0.36
N ALA A 110 23.27 3.84 -0.89
CA ALA A 110 24.48 4.53 -1.29
C ALA A 110 24.65 5.90 -0.61
N GLY A 111 23.54 6.59 -0.32
CA GLY A 111 23.53 7.83 0.46
C GLY A 111 23.97 7.61 1.92
N GLU A 112 23.44 6.57 2.56
CA GLU A 112 23.78 6.19 3.93
C GLU A 112 25.27 5.83 4.06
N GLU A 113 25.82 5.07 3.11
CA GLU A 113 27.26 4.75 3.08
C GLU A 113 28.13 6.01 2.98
N ARG A 114 27.73 6.96 2.12
CA ARG A 114 28.45 8.25 1.98
C ARG A 114 28.41 9.07 3.27
N VAL A 115 27.27 9.08 3.98
CA VAL A 115 27.15 9.77 5.26
C VAL A 115 28.07 9.14 6.31
N ALA A 116 28.05 7.81 6.44
CA ALA A 116 28.94 7.10 7.37
C ALA A 116 30.44 7.35 7.10
N ALA A 117 30.82 7.41 5.82
CA ALA A 117 32.20 7.74 5.42
C ALA A 117 32.58 9.18 5.79
N LEU A 118 31.67 10.14 5.59
CA LEU A 118 31.89 11.54 5.97
C LEU A 118 31.98 11.72 7.49
N GLU A 119 31.16 11.02 8.26
CA GLU A 119 31.23 11.03 9.72
C GLU A 119 32.56 10.47 10.24
N THR A 120 33.03 9.37 9.65
CA THR A 120 34.35 8.79 9.97
C THR A 120 35.48 9.78 9.68
N ARG A 121 35.43 10.44 8.51
CA ARG A 121 36.41 11.48 8.13
C ARG A 121 36.37 12.66 9.09
N ARG A 122 35.17 13.12 9.45
CA ARG A 122 34.97 14.20 10.42
C ARG A 122 35.60 13.85 11.78
N ALA A 123 35.33 12.66 12.31
CA ALA A 123 35.91 12.21 13.58
C ALA A 123 37.45 12.10 13.50
N GLY A 124 38.01 11.77 12.34
CA GLY A 124 39.46 11.80 12.09
C GLY A 124 40.03 13.23 12.11
N LEU A 125 39.37 14.17 11.43
CA LEU A 125 39.77 15.58 11.42
C LEU A 125 39.64 16.23 12.80
N GLU A 126 38.58 15.92 13.55
CA GLU A 126 38.41 16.40 14.93
C GLU A 126 39.55 15.95 15.84
N ARG A 127 40.04 14.70 15.67
CA ARG A 127 41.25 14.21 16.37
C ARG A 127 42.52 14.95 15.96
N GLN A 128 42.74 15.20 14.67
CA GLN A 128 43.89 15.98 14.19
C GLN A 128 43.88 17.41 14.72
N VAL A 129 42.70 18.05 14.76
CA VAL A 129 42.56 19.38 15.34
C VAL A 129 42.85 19.35 16.84
N ALA A 130 42.35 18.35 17.57
CA ALA A 130 42.64 18.21 19.00
C ALA A 130 44.14 18.00 19.28
N GLU A 131 44.86 17.30 18.40
CA GLU A 131 46.32 17.13 18.48
C GLU A 131 47.06 18.45 18.23
N LEU A 132 46.67 19.21 17.20
CA LEU A 132 47.29 20.51 16.88
C LEU A 132 46.97 21.62 17.90
N VAL A 133 45.79 21.58 18.52
CA VAL A 133 45.33 22.56 19.51
C VAL A 133 45.71 22.15 20.93
N GLY A 134 46.11 20.90 21.14
CA GLY A 134 46.62 20.41 22.41
C GLY A 134 47.79 21.29 22.91
N PRO A 135 47.91 21.48 24.25
CA PRO A 135 48.95 22.35 24.79
C PRO A 135 50.32 21.84 24.37
N VAL A 136 51.08 22.66 23.65
CA VAL A 136 52.54 22.49 23.51
C VAL A 136 53.08 22.50 24.93
N ALA A 137 53.51 21.34 25.42
CA ALA A 137 54.14 21.23 26.72
C ALA A 137 55.30 22.25 26.79
N PRO A 138 55.35 23.13 27.81
CA PRO A 138 56.47 24.04 28.01
C PRO A 138 57.67 23.21 28.48
N GLY A 139 58.40 22.66 27.51
CA GLY A 139 59.60 21.86 27.73
C GLY A 139 60.42 21.63 26.45
N ALA A 140 59.88 21.93 25.27
CA ALA A 140 60.59 21.77 24.00
C ALA A 140 61.43 23.00 23.58
N THR A 141 61.41 24.10 24.33
CA THR A 141 62.24 25.29 24.03
C THR A 141 63.63 25.26 24.66
N GLU A 142 63.97 24.25 25.47
CA GLU A 142 65.24 24.22 26.23
C GLU A 142 66.28 23.19 25.73
N ARG A 143 66.22 22.82 24.44
CA ARG A 143 67.25 21.95 23.80
C ARG A 143 67.75 22.41 22.43
N VAL A 144 67.64 23.71 22.10
CA VAL A 144 68.21 24.27 20.85
C VAL A 144 69.43 25.17 21.12
N SER A 145 70.07 25.04 22.29
CA SER A 145 71.27 25.83 22.62
C SER A 145 72.54 25.00 22.83
N ASN A 146 72.58 23.74 22.35
CA ASN A 146 73.84 22.98 22.31
C ASN A 146 73.76 21.83 21.28
N ALA A 147 73.95 22.16 20.00
CA ALA A 147 74.43 21.20 19.00
C ALA A 147 75.23 21.97 17.96
N GLU A 148 76.51 21.64 17.86
CA GLU A 148 77.49 22.21 16.94
C GLU A 148 77.10 22.06 15.45
N PRO A 149 77.65 22.91 14.56
CA PRO A 149 77.36 22.89 13.14
C PRO A 149 78.35 21.98 12.40
N ALA A 150 77.99 20.71 12.21
CA ALA A 150 78.63 19.87 11.20
C ALA A 150 77.58 18.88 10.67
N GLU A 151 77.64 18.61 9.36
CA GLU A 151 76.77 17.65 8.63
C GLU A 151 75.45 18.18 8.07
N ILE A 152 75.51 19.27 7.29
CA ILE A 152 74.60 19.45 6.15
C ILE A 152 75.45 19.55 4.88
N LYS A 153 75.97 18.41 4.41
CA LYS A 153 76.68 18.35 3.11
C LYS A 153 76.54 17.03 2.34
N ALA A 154 75.64 16.13 2.72
CA ALA A 154 75.58 14.79 2.09
C ALA A 154 74.16 14.30 1.73
N ALA A 155 73.24 15.19 1.35
CA ALA A 155 71.90 14.77 0.88
C ALA A 155 71.39 15.51 -0.37
N PHE A 156 72.27 16.22 -1.09
CA PHE A 156 71.94 16.92 -2.35
C PHE A 156 72.62 16.28 -3.58
N ALA A 157 72.79 14.96 -3.59
CA ALA A 157 73.51 14.27 -4.66
C ALA A 157 72.73 13.13 -5.34
N ASP A 158 71.40 13.06 -5.20
CA ASP A 158 70.64 11.98 -5.85
C ASP A 158 69.23 12.40 -6.31
N ALA A 159 69.16 13.48 -7.10
CA ALA A 159 67.94 13.90 -7.80
C ALA A 159 68.27 14.35 -9.23
N ALA A 160 69.13 13.59 -9.91
CA ALA A 160 69.45 13.77 -11.31
C ALA A 160 69.16 12.46 -12.06
N ASP A 161 67.88 12.06 -12.12
CA ASP A 161 67.43 11.23 -13.23
C ASP A 161 65.93 11.40 -13.52
N MET A 162 65.65 11.68 -14.80
CA MET A 162 64.37 11.54 -15.51
C MET A 162 63.26 12.62 -15.40
N PRO A 163 62.44 12.82 -16.46
CA PRO A 163 62.74 13.57 -17.70
C PRO A 163 61.71 14.72 -17.95
N PRO A 164 61.85 15.53 -19.02
CA PRO A 164 61.13 16.79 -19.14
C PRO A 164 59.82 16.73 -19.96
N ASP A 165 58.95 17.68 -19.63
CA ASP A 165 58.01 18.41 -20.49
C ASP A 165 56.69 17.71 -20.91
N GLU A 166 55.57 18.25 -20.43
CA GLU A 166 54.38 18.42 -21.28
C GLU A 166 53.57 19.64 -20.83
N THR A 167 53.50 20.59 -21.75
CA THR A 167 52.79 21.88 -21.78
C THR A 167 51.28 21.73 -21.71
N VAL A 168 50.61 22.47 -20.81
CA VAL A 168 49.17 22.80 -20.95
C VAL A 168 48.91 24.25 -20.52
N GLU A 169 48.24 24.98 -21.41
CA GLU A 169 48.00 26.44 -21.42
C GLU A 169 47.04 26.98 -20.33
N PRO A 170 47.09 28.30 -20.03
CA PRO A 170 46.10 28.97 -19.19
C PRO A 170 44.88 29.44 -19.99
N SER A 171 43.71 28.84 -19.74
CA SER A 171 42.43 29.30 -20.30
C SER A 171 41.79 30.38 -19.42
N THR A 172 41.52 31.53 -20.04
CA THR A 172 40.82 32.69 -19.48
C THR A 172 39.32 32.60 -19.74
N ALA A 173 38.47 32.70 -18.71
CA ALA A 173 37.10 33.22 -18.85
C ALA A 173 36.48 33.57 -17.48
N ARG A 174 36.08 34.84 -17.33
CA ARG A 174 35.26 35.40 -16.25
C ARG A 174 33.76 35.19 -16.52
N VAL A 175 32.96 35.42 -15.45
CA VAL A 175 31.67 36.14 -15.35
C VAL A 175 30.49 35.30 -14.79
N ASP A 176 29.93 35.81 -13.68
CA ASP A 176 28.75 35.37 -12.87
C ASP A 176 27.41 35.21 -13.64
N PRO A 177 26.36 34.59 -13.05
CA PRO A 177 25.29 35.36 -12.35
C PRO A 177 24.57 34.57 -11.19
N PRO A 178 23.38 34.97 -10.65
CA PRO A 178 23.22 35.70 -9.39
C PRO A 178 22.36 34.99 -8.30
N LEU A 179 22.46 35.46 -7.05
CA LEU A 179 21.58 35.12 -5.92
C LEU A 179 20.32 36.00 -5.87
N PRO A 180 19.19 35.47 -5.35
CA PRO A 180 18.22 36.28 -4.61
C PRO A 180 17.95 35.78 -3.16
N PRO A 181 17.30 36.59 -2.31
CA PRO A 181 17.71 36.79 -0.91
C PRO A 181 16.87 36.05 0.15
N ARG A 182 17.50 35.91 1.32
CA ARG A 182 16.88 35.56 2.61
C ARG A 182 16.01 36.71 3.12
N ARG A 183 14.81 36.40 3.63
CA ARG A 183 14.05 37.29 4.51
C ARG A 183 13.62 36.52 5.75
N SER A 184 14.40 36.69 6.80
CA SER A 184 14.05 36.37 8.17
C SER A 184 13.01 37.35 8.72
N GLU A 185 12.43 36.95 9.85
CA GLU A 185 11.62 37.75 10.79
C GLU A 185 10.13 37.89 10.51
N ARG A 186 9.35 37.01 11.17
CA ARG A 186 8.41 37.50 12.19
C ARG A 186 7.98 36.37 13.11
N LEU A 187 7.87 36.74 14.40
CA LEU A 187 7.19 36.04 15.49
C LEU A 187 8.02 35.03 16.30
N ARG A 188 9.01 35.58 17.04
CA ARG A 188 9.08 35.31 18.48
C ARG A 188 8.05 36.19 19.19
N ALA A 189 7.09 35.56 19.86
CA ALA A 189 6.45 36.11 21.05
C ALA A 189 5.92 34.95 21.91
N SER A 190 6.24 35.02 23.19
CA SER A 190 5.70 34.26 24.33
C SER A 190 6.22 32.84 24.60
N SER A 191 7.30 32.85 25.36
CA SER A 191 7.82 31.81 26.24
C SER A 191 6.98 31.62 27.52
N ARG A 192 7.32 30.53 28.25
CA ARG A 192 7.02 30.14 29.66
C ARG A 192 5.72 29.34 29.89
N ALA A 193 5.70 28.25 30.65
CA ALA A 193 6.70 27.59 31.50
C ALA A 193 6.27 26.14 31.81
N THR A 194 7.21 25.21 31.90
CA THR A 194 7.56 24.43 33.10
C THR A 194 8.58 23.37 32.70
N ALA A 195 9.66 23.32 33.46
CA ALA A 195 10.76 22.37 33.37
C ALA A 195 10.86 21.64 34.71
N ASP A 196 11.24 20.37 34.62
CA ASP A 196 11.77 19.41 35.61
C ASP A 196 11.06 18.05 35.39
N GLU A 197 11.72 16.90 35.28
CA GLU A 197 12.95 16.47 35.94
C GLU A 197 13.61 15.30 35.17
N PHE A 198 14.95 15.23 35.24
CA PHE A 198 15.85 14.21 34.67
C PHE A 198 15.72 12.85 35.41
N ALA A 199 15.54 11.71 34.72
CA ALA A 199 16.58 10.74 34.28
C ALA A 199 16.52 9.38 35.06
N PRO A 200 17.40 8.38 34.83
CA PRO A 200 17.11 7.20 34.01
C PRO A 200 17.40 5.85 34.72
N ALA A 201 16.98 4.71 34.16
CA ALA A 201 17.77 3.45 34.15
C ALA A 201 17.07 2.31 33.40
N ASP A 202 17.93 1.56 32.74
CA ASP A 202 17.83 0.29 32.05
C ASP A 202 17.50 -0.87 33.02
N GLU A 203 16.63 -1.83 32.65
CA GLU A 203 16.84 -3.25 32.99
C GLU A 203 15.82 -4.17 32.32
N THR A 204 16.34 -5.06 31.49
CA THR A 204 15.72 -6.31 31.04
C THR A 204 15.34 -7.20 32.22
N ALA A 205 14.12 -7.75 32.24
CA ALA A 205 13.85 -9.17 32.51
C ALA A 205 12.36 -9.48 32.66
N ALA A 206 12.07 -10.75 32.40
CA ALA A 206 10.95 -11.56 32.89
C ALA A 206 9.60 -11.46 32.15
N VAL A 207 9.40 -12.48 31.31
CA VAL A 207 8.17 -13.24 31.17
C VAL A 207 7.40 -13.31 32.49
N ASP A 208 6.15 -12.83 32.50
CA ASP A 208 5.16 -13.36 33.44
C ASP A 208 3.78 -13.43 32.79
N ASP A 209 3.29 -14.66 32.76
CA ASP A 209 2.04 -15.12 32.19
C ASP A 209 0.95 -14.85 33.23
N ALA A 210 0.52 -13.59 33.34
CA ALA A 210 -0.52 -13.18 34.28
C ALA A 210 -1.70 -12.60 33.50
N ALA A 211 -2.74 -13.42 33.31
CA ALA A 211 -4.05 -12.98 32.88
C ALA A 211 -4.59 -11.91 33.86
N PRO A 212 -5.00 -10.70 33.41
CA PRO A 212 -5.66 -9.75 34.29
C PRO A 212 -7.17 -9.78 34.08
N ASP A 213 -7.84 -10.28 35.11
CA ASP A 213 -9.07 -9.79 35.74
C ASP A 213 -10.16 -9.12 34.87
N GLU A 214 -11.32 -9.79 34.83
CA GLU A 214 -12.52 -9.44 34.06
C GLU A 214 -13.31 -8.21 34.55
N ARG A 215 -12.76 -7.29 35.36
CA ARG A 215 -13.53 -6.14 35.89
C ARG A 215 -12.84 -4.78 35.77
N MET A 216 -11.92 -4.62 34.82
CA MET A 216 -11.44 -3.28 34.46
C MET A 216 -12.58 -2.44 33.86
N ALA A 217 -12.89 -1.33 34.51
CA ALA A 217 -13.83 -0.31 34.07
C ALA A 217 -13.69 -0.05 32.56
N ALA A 218 -14.81 -0.04 31.84
CA ALA A 218 -14.85 0.22 30.42
C ALA A 218 -14.16 1.55 30.13
N GLY A 219 -12.92 1.47 29.63
CA GLY A 219 -12.16 2.64 29.22
C GLY A 219 -12.92 3.43 28.14
N PRO A 220 -12.57 4.71 27.92
CA PRO A 220 -13.23 5.51 26.89
C PRO A 220 -13.14 4.82 25.54
N VAL A 221 -14.27 4.76 24.82
CA VAL A 221 -14.36 4.16 23.49
C VAL A 221 -13.40 4.87 22.54
N ARG A 222 -12.58 4.09 21.83
CA ARG A 222 -11.60 4.52 20.84
C ARG A 222 -12.01 4.03 19.46
N VAL A 223 -12.14 4.95 18.53
CA VAL A 223 -12.56 4.66 17.16
C VAL A 223 -11.37 4.70 16.22
N PHE A 224 -11.19 3.62 15.44
CA PHE A 224 -10.28 3.58 14.29
C PHE A 224 -11.09 3.70 13.00
N ILE A 225 -10.77 4.66 12.15
CA ILE A 225 -11.49 4.89 10.90
C ILE A 225 -10.67 4.34 9.74
N HIS A 226 -11.18 3.35 9.03
CA HIS A 226 -10.54 2.73 7.87
C HIS A 226 -11.15 3.28 6.57
N VAL A 227 -10.30 3.81 5.70
CA VAL A 227 -10.68 4.37 4.38
C VAL A 227 -9.74 3.89 3.30
N ARG A 228 -10.23 3.80 2.06
CA ARG A 228 -9.37 3.45 0.92
C ARG A 228 -8.30 4.53 0.72
N SER A 229 -7.02 4.18 0.81
CA SER A 229 -5.92 5.17 0.73
C SER A 229 -5.90 5.95 -0.59
N ALA A 230 -6.28 5.26 -1.68
CA ALA A 230 -6.28 5.81 -3.03
C ALA A 230 -7.44 6.79 -3.29
N ASP A 231 -8.40 6.93 -2.37
CA ASP A 231 -9.58 7.77 -2.54
C ASP A 231 -9.49 9.05 -1.67
N PRO A 232 -9.24 10.23 -2.28
CA PRO A 232 -9.19 11.49 -1.55
C PRO A 232 -10.53 11.89 -0.92
N ALA A 233 -11.65 11.60 -1.60
CA ALA A 233 -12.99 11.96 -1.12
C ALA A 233 -13.35 11.12 0.12
N ALA A 234 -13.03 9.82 0.11
CA ALA A 234 -13.20 8.97 1.29
C ALA A 234 -12.36 9.46 2.48
N ARG A 235 -11.14 9.95 2.24
CA ARG A 235 -10.27 10.52 3.29
C ARG A 235 -10.82 11.83 3.87
N GLU A 236 -11.31 12.73 3.02
CA GLU A 236 -11.96 13.96 3.47
C GLU A 236 -13.21 13.66 4.30
N ARG A 237 -14.02 12.70 3.83
CA ARG A 237 -15.19 12.20 4.56
C ARG A 237 -14.80 11.62 5.92
N ALA A 238 -13.77 10.79 6.01
CA ALA A 238 -13.27 10.28 7.29
C ALA A 238 -12.82 11.41 8.24
N ALA A 239 -12.19 12.46 7.72
CA ALA A 239 -11.80 13.61 8.52
C ALA A 239 -13.04 14.37 9.07
N ALA A 240 -14.08 14.54 8.25
CA ALA A 240 -15.33 15.16 8.67
C ALA A 240 -16.05 14.32 9.75
N VAL A 241 -16.10 12.99 9.57
CA VAL A 241 -16.65 12.06 10.57
C VAL A 241 -15.85 12.13 11.87
N ALA A 242 -14.52 12.11 11.78
CA ALA A 242 -13.66 12.22 12.95
C ALA A 242 -13.89 13.53 13.72
N ALA A 243 -14.07 14.65 13.02
CA ALA A 243 -14.39 15.93 13.64
C ALA A 243 -15.74 15.90 14.36
N GLU A 244 -16.76 15.27 13.77
CA GLU A 244 -18.08 15.11 14.41
C GLU A 244 -18.03 14.21 15.64
N LEU A 245 -17.29 13.10 15.57
CA LEU A 245 -17.08 12.21 16.72
C LEU A 245 -16.39 12.94 17.89
N ARG A 246 -15.35 13.73 17.60
CA ARG A 246 -14.65 14.53 18.61
C ARG A 246 -15.55 15.59 19.25
N ARG A 247 -16.40 16.27 18.46
CA ARG A 247 -17.41 17.22 19.00
C ARG A 247 -18.37 16.57 20.00
N ARG A 248 -18.61 15.27 19.87
CA ARG A 248 -19.48 14.47 20.76
C ARG A 248 -18.73 13.83 21.93
N GLY A 249 -17.44 14.13 22.10
CA GLY A 249 -16.61 13.54 23.14
C GLY A 249 -16.17 12.09 22.87
N VAL A 250 -16.33 11.58 21.65
CA VAL A 250 -15.83 10.26 21.26
C VAL A 250 -14.36 10.36 20.85
N SER A 251 -13.50 9.52 21.42
CA SER A 251 -12.07 9.51 21.10
C SER A 251 -11.82 8.83 19.76
N VAL A 252 -11.28 9.57 18.79
CA VAL A 252 -10.82 9.01 17.50
C VAL A 252 -9.33 8.74 17.62
N ALA A 253 -8.97 7.46 17.64
CA ALA A 253 -7.58 7.04 17.82
C ALA A 253 -6.75 7.30 16.56
N GLU A 254 -7.28 6.95 15.38
CA GLU A 254 -6.52 7.03 14.13
C GLU A 254 -7.44 6.97 12.91
N ILE A 255 -7.01 7.58 11.81
CA ILE A 255 -7.57 7.35 10.47
C ILE A 255 -6.54 6.55 9.66
N ARG A 256 -6.91 5.35 9.24
CA ARG A 256 -6.06 4.36 8.58
C ARG A 256 -6.42 4.22 7.11
N GLY A 257 -5.41 4.38 6.27
CA GLY A 257 -5.51 4.06 4.85
C GLY A 257 -5.40 2.55 4.62
N VAL A 258 -6.42 1.95 4.01
CA VAL A 258 -6.39 0.54 3.56
C VAL A 258 -6.28 0.46 2.03
N ARG A 259 -5.58 -0.57 1.53
CA ARG A 259 -5.41 -0.78 0.08
C ARG A 259 -6.66 -1.37 -0.58
N LEU A 260 -7.40 -2.21 0.16
CA LEU A 260 -8.59 -2.90 -0.33
C LEU A 260 -9.79 -1.94 -0.36
N PRO A 261 -10.66 -2.04 -1.38
CA PRO A 261 -11.86 -1.21 -1.46
C PRO A 261 -12.85 -1.58 -0.35
N VAL A 262 -13.29 -0.57 0.39
CA VAL A 262 -14.43 -0.69 1.31
C VAL A 262 -15.69 -0.54 0.47
N ARG A 263 -16.51 -1.60 0.37
CA ARG A 263 -17.69 -1.60 -0.51
C ARG A 263 -18.92 -0.95 0.11
N ARG A 264 -18.98 -0.93 1.45
CA ARG A 264 -20.08 -0.40 2.24
C ARG A 264 -19.52 0.11 3.55
N ASP A 265 -20.12 1.19 4.04
CA ASP A 265 -19.79 1.67 5.37
C ASP A 265 -20.20 0.64 6.42
N ALA A 266 -19.33 0.39 7.40
CA ALA A 266 -19.60 -0.57 8.46
C ALA A 266 -18.97 -0.14 9.79
N VAL A 267 -19.69 -0.37 10.89
CA VAL A 267 -19.18 -0.28 12.26
C VAL A 267 -18.97 -1.69 12.78
N ARG A 268 -17.74 -2.02 13.18
CA ARG A 268 -17.40 -3.30 13.82
C ARG A 268 -17.13 -3.07 15.29
N PHE A 269 -17.75 -3.89 16.14
CA PHE A 269 -17.49 -3.91 17.57
C PHE A 269 -17.09 -5.32 18.01
N PHE A 270 -16.25 -5.40 19.03
CA PHE A 270 -15.63 -6.65 19.47
C PHE A 270 -16.07 -7.07 20.88
N TYR A 271 -16.70 -6.17 21.64
CA TYR A 271 -17.18 -6.42 23.01
C TYR A 271 -18.58 -5.85 23.21
N ASP A 272 -19.37 -6.47 24.08
CA ASP A 272 -20.77 -6.05 24.32
C ASP A 272 -20.89 -4.65 24.92
N GLN A 273 -19.95 -4.27 25.77
CA GLN A 273 -19.86 -2.93 26.36
C GLN A 273 -19.77 -1.80 25.31
N ASP A 274 -19.26 -2.09 24.11
CA ASP A 274 -19.09 -1.12 23.04
C ASP A 274 -20.40 -0.87 22.26
N ARG A 275 -21.43 -1.72 22.44
CA ARG A 275 -22.70 -1.63 21.70
C ARG A 275 -23.43 -0.31 21.93
N ALA A 276 -23.35 0.26 23.13
CA ALA A 276 -24.00 1.52 23.46
C ALA A 276 -23.47 2.70 22.62
N ALA A 277 -22.20 2.65 22.21
CA ALA A 277 -21.59 3.71 21.40
C ALA A 277 -22.00 3.67 19.91
N ILE A 278 -22.49 2.54 19.41
CA ILE A 278 -22.76 2.31 17.97
C ILE A 278 -23.73 3.34 17.39
N ARG A 279 -24.81 3.67 18.11
CA ARG A 279 -25.79 4.67 17.64
C ARG A 279 -25.15 6.05 17.47
N ALA A 280 -24.32 6.47 18.42
CA ALA A 280 -23.62 7.74 18.33
C ALA A 280 -22.66 7.79 17.13
N LEU A 281 -21.98 6.67 16.81
CA LEU A 281 -21.16 6.56 15.61
C LEU A 281 -22.01 6.64 14.32
N GLN A 282 -23.13 5.93 14.25
CA GLN A 282 -24.01 5.97 13.08
C GLN A 282 -24.57 7.38 12.82
N ASP A 283 -24.95 8.09 13.89
CA ASP A 283 -25.43 9.48 13.79
C ASP A 283 -24.32 10.44 13.35
N ALA A 284 -23.10 10.25 13.86
CA ALA A 284 -21.95 11.06 13.46
C ALA A 284 -21.63 10.88 11.97
N VAL A 285 -21.67 9.64 11.47
CA VAL A 285 -21.47 9.34 10.05
C VAL A 285 -22.55 9.97 9.18
N ARG A 286 -23.83 9.88 9.59
CA ARG A 286 -24.95 10.44 8.84
C ARG A 286 -24.89 11.97 8.76
N ARG A 287 -24.42 12.65 9.81
CA ARG A 287 -24.32 14.12 9.79
C ARG A 287 -23.10 14.63 9.05
N ALA A 288 -22.01 13.89 9.09
CA ALA A 288 -20.76 14.26 8.42
C ALA A 288 -20.73 13.85 6.94
N SER A 289 -21.75 13.15 6.45
CA SER A 289 -21.79 12.64 5.08
C SER A 289 -23.10 13.00 4.38
N PRO A 290 -23.07 13.40 3.10
CA PRO A 290 -24.27 13.64 2.30
C PRO A 290 -25.03 12.35 1.93
N SER A 291 -24.49 11.18 2.32
CA SER A 291 -25.13 9.89 2.15
C SER A 291 -26.17 9.68 3.27
N ASP A 292 -27.43 9.47 2.89
CA ASP A 292 -28.50 9.08 3.82
C ASP A 292 -28.32 7.67 4.42
N PHE A 293 -27.33 6.90 3.93
CA PHE A 293 -27.07 5.56 4.41
C PHE A 293 -26.30 5.57 5.74
N ALA A 294 -26.87 4.89 6.73
CA ALA A 294 -26.19 4.58 7.99
C ALA A 294 -25.22 3.39 7.79
N PRO A 295 -24.06 3.40 8.47
CA PRO A 295 -23.14 2.28 8.37
C PRO A 295 -23.74 1.00 8.95
N GLU A 296 -23.44 -0.12 8.30
CA GLU A 296 -23.87 -1.46 8.70
C GLU A 296 -23.19 -1.87 10.01
N VAL A 297 -23.96 -2.33 10.99
CA VAL A 297 -23.40 -2.79 12.26
C VAL A 297 -23.00 -4.26 12.12
N ARG A 298 -21.75 -4.58 12.44
CA ARG A 298 -21.23 -5.95 12.42
C ARG A 298 -20.66 -6.36 13.76
N ASP A 299 -21.11 -7.52 14.21
CA ASP A 299 -20.68 -8.16 15.45
C ASP A 299 -19.42 -8.99 15.20
N PHE A 300 -18.32 -8.64 15.85
CA PHE A 300 -17.03 -9.32 15.75
C PHE A 300 -16.60 -9.92 17.10
N ARG A 301 -17.54 -10.18 18.02
CA ARG A 301 -17.23 -10.81 19.33
C ARG A 301 -16.61 -12.21 19.21
N SER A 302 -16.84 -12.92 18.11
CA SER A 302 -16.24 -14.23 17.82
C SER A 302 -14.89 -14.17 17.11
N TYR A 303 -14.27 -12.99 17.02
CA TYR A 303 -12.98 -12.82 16.35
C TYR A 303 -11.85 -13.41 17.19
N GLY A 304 -11.05 -14.32 16.62
CA GLY A 304 -10.08 -15.14 17.37
C GLY A 304 -8.92 -14.37 18.02
N SER A 305 -8.73 -13.10 17.67
CA SER A 305 -7.73 -12.22 18.29
C SER A 305 -8.30 -10.80 18.36
N PRO A 306 -9.26 -10.54 19.28
CA PRO A 306 -9.93 -9.25 19.33
C PRO A 306 -8.94 -8.15 19.75
N PRO A 307 -9.12 -6.92 19.25
CA PRO A 307 -8.33 -5.79 19.70
C PRO A 307 -8.58 -5.49 21.18
N ARG A 308 -7.86 -4.50 21.72
CA ARG A 308 -8.07 -4.03 23.10
C ARG A 308 -9.54 -3.64 23.34
N ARG A 309 -10.06 -3.93 24.54
CA ARG A 309 -11.39 -3.49 24.98
C ARG A 309 -11.59 -1.98 24.76
N GLY A 310 -12.80 -1.58 24.36
CA GLY A 310 -13.11 -0.19 24.01
C GLY A 310 -12.75 0.19 22.57
N THR A 311 -12.30 -0.77 21.75
CA THR A 311 -11.96 -0.52 20.34
C THR A 311 -13.18 -0.75 19.44
N ILE A 312 -13.56 0.27 18.67
CA ILE A 312 -14.54 0.17 17.60
C ILE A 312 -13.86 0.53 16.28
N GLU A 313 -14.10 -0.27 15.24
CA GLU A 313 -13.64 0.05 13.89
C GLU A 313 -14.77 0.59 13.05
N LEU A 314 -14.54 1.73 12.41
CA LEU A 314 -15.43 2.31 11.42
C LEU A 314 -14.79 2.20 10.04
N TRP A 315 -15.41 1.46 9.14
CA TRP A 315 -14.99 1.27 7.76
C TRP A 315 -15.85 2.15 6.88
N LEU A 316 -15.23 3.03 6.09
CA LEU A 316 -15.91 3.98 5.22
C LEU A 316 -15.55 3.73 3.76
N SER A 317 -16.58 3.61 2.91
CA SER A 317 -16.47 3.59 1.44
C SER A 317 -16.32 4.98 0.86
#